data_AF-A0A9P7P7A0-F1
#
_entry.id   AF-A0A9P7P7A0-F1
#
_cell.length_a   1.000
_cell.length_b   1.000
_cell.length_c   1.000
_cell.angle_alpha   90.00
_cell.angle_beta   90.00
_cell.angle_gamma   90.00
#
_symmetry.space_group_name_H-M   'P 1'
#
loop_
_entity.id
_entity.type
_entity.pdbx_description
1 polymer ?
#
loop_
_entity_poly.entity_id
_entity_poly.type
_entity_poly.pdbx_seq_one_letter_code
_entity_poly.pdbx_strand_id
1 'polypeptide(L)'
;MIPALILQLVLWTSSASAFYPYTPAWLKEKEEVALLGEAKRNAASSSANEDGVAFIIEQRQNFEENVESPAQRAAKQAAWLKSKYSHIRGEVPAMRHENLHKRSGNTYPVMKAAEPTKSNAAGINQDGTDYSYFIKARLGSKKKELYLLLDTGAGSSWVMGSSCTEKACTLHNNFGHDDSDTLIDKKKSFSISYGTGTVQGDLASDTVTVGGFSVQYTFGLASKTSDDFTHFAFDGILGMSMSQGVSDNFLSTIADGKKLEKNIFGVALSRAADGHNTGEVRFGAINPDKYQGDITYTAVDSTKDGDWSIPIEDMAYGRRKAGNGGVLAYIDTGTSFVFGPADKVKKLHAVIPGSSSGDGMTFIVPCDSSDDLTFTFSGVNYKLSPKDWISPKDNNGKCTSNIYGHEVVEGAWLLGDTFLKNVYTVFDRDQGRIGFAAAASPSEISPTVSPASSEDSGAKATAGPSTGTATTLATMATPSGSSQSKELPLGLSGHETVAIGATGSGTATATPTQSSTSAATALVRSSQYAQMAAAMFSVTVLALAV
;
A
#
# COMPACT_ATOMS: atom_id res chain seq x y z
N MET A 1 46.10 -17.29 11.25
CA MET A 1 45.06 -17.90 12.10
C MET A 1 43.92 -16.92 12.21
N ILE A 2 42.82 -17.30 11.56
CA ILE A 2 41.43 -16.83 11.62
C ILE A 2 40.98 -16.44 13.04
N PRO A 3 39.94 -15.61 13.27
CA PRO A 3 39.07 -14.84 12.35
C PRO A 3 38.91 -13.34 12.73
N ALA A 4 38.40 -12.39 11.93
CA ALA A 4 37.23 -12.40 11.03
C ALA A 4 35.87 -12.55 11.75
N LEU A 5 35.49 -11.62 12.65
CA LEU A 5 34.16 -11.67 13.27
C LEU A 5 33.62 -10.33 13.81
N ILE A 6 33.84 -9.19 13.12
CA ILE A 6 33.06 -7.96 13.40
C ILE A 6 32.85 -7.20 12.08
N LEU A 7 32.04 -7.76 11.18
CA LEU A 7 31.42 -6.99 10.10
C LEU A 7 30.16 -7.72 9.64
N GLN A 8 29.16 -7.78 10.52
CA GLN A 8 27.79 -8.10 10.13
C GLN A 8 26.83 -7.18 10.87
N LEU A 9 25.77 -6.81 10.13
CA LEU A 9 24.54 -6.18 10.58
C LEU A 9 24.64 -4.72 10.99
N VAL A 10 24.72 -3.84 10.00
CA VAL A 10 23.85 -2.65 10.00
C VAL A 10 23.42 -2.31 8.55
N LEU A 11 22.45 -3.05 8.02
CA LEU A 11 21.63 -2.58 6.90
C LEU A 11 20.48 -1.79 7.52
N TRP A 12 20.55 -0.46 7.47
CA TRP A 12 19.42 0.40 7.79
C TRP A 12 18.44 0.33 6.61
N THR A 13 17.42 -0.52 6.70
CA THR A 13 16.28 -0.47 5.78
C THR A 13 15.33 0.63 6.25
N SER A 14 15.32 1.77 5.56
CA SER A 14 14.15 2.65 5.58
C SER A 14 13.04 1.92 4.85
N SER A 15 12.12 1.36 5.64
CA SER A 15 10.97 0.62 5.14
C SER A 15 9.84 1.63 5.03
N ALA A 16 9.57 2.09 3.81
CA ALA A 16 8.31 2.68 3.48
C ALA A 16 7.56 1.65 2.63
N SER A 17 6.24 1.63 2.77
CA SER A 17 5.42 0.52 2.26
C SER A 17 4.43 1.09 1.27
N ALA A 18 4.59 0.74 -0.01
CA ALA A 18 3.57 0.94 -1.05
C ALA A 18 2.27 0.17 -0.75
N PHE A 19 2.42 -0.98 -0.09
CA PHE A 19 1.35 -1.84 0.39
C PHE A 19 1.69 -2.21 1.82
N TYR A 20 0.83 -1.89 2.79
CA TYR A 20 1.07 -2.21 4.21
C TYR A 20 0.14 -3.34 4.68
N PRO A 21 0.57 -4.61 4.60
CA PRO A 21 -0.20 -5.73 5.13
C PRO A 21 -0.26 -5.63 6.65
N TYR A 22 -1.39 -5.17 7.17
CA TYR A 22 -1.65 -5.07 8.59
C TYR A 22 -2.94 -5.78 8.95
N THR A 23 -2.78 -6.88 9.66
CA THR A 23 -3.93 -7.61 10.23
C THR A 23 -4.12 -7.16 11.68
N PRO A 24 -5.16 -6.40 12.00
CA PRO A 24 -5.42 -6.01 13.38
C PRO A 24 -5.74 -7.23 14.24
N ALA A 25 -5.51 -7.11 15.55
CA ALA A 25 -5.68 -8.22 16.49
C ALA A 25 -7.07 -8.87 16.42
N TRP A 26 -8.13 -8.06 16.25
CA TRP A 26 -9.51 -8.55 16.13
C TRP A 26 -9.72 -9.39 14.87
N LEU A 27 -9.03 -9.08 13.77
CA LEU A 27 -9.12 -9.84 12.52
C LEU A 27 -8.32 -11.13 12.62
N LYS A 28 -7.10 -11.09 13.19
CA LYS A 28 -6.31 -12.29 13.49
C LYS A 28 -7.08 -13.29 14.34
N GLU A 29 -7.76 -12.82 15.39
CA GLU A 29 -8.57 -13.67 16.26
C GLU A 29 -9.71 -14.36 15.49
N LYS A 30 -10.37 -13.63 14.58
CA LYS A 30 -11.42 -14.20 13.73
C LYS A 30 -10.90 -15.24 12.74
N GLU A 31 -9.78 -14.96 12.09
CA GLU A 31 -9.13 -15.89 11.15
C GLU A 31 -8.68 -17.17 11.86
N GLU A 32 -8.04 -17.06 13.03
CA GLU A 32 -7.66 -18.22 13.84
C GLU A 32 -8.88 -19.07 14.23
N VAL A 33 -9.99 -18.44 14.61
CA VAL A 33 -11.25 -19.14 14.94
C VAL A 33 -11.83 -19.85 13.70
N ALA A 34 -11.80 -19.20 12.53
CA ALA A 34 -12.28 -19.79 11.28
C ALA A 34 -11.45 -21.03 10.88
N LEU A 35 -10.13 -20.93 10.95
CA LEU A 35 -9.20 -22.03 10.67
C LEU A 35 -9.38 -23.21 11.64
N LEU A 36 -9.59 -22.93 12.93
CA LEU A 36 -9.91 -23.97 13.93
C LEU A 36 -11.26 -24.63 13.65
N GLY A 37 -12.25 -23.87 13.17
CA GLY A 37 -13.54 -24.39 12.73
C GLY A 37 -13.42 -25.32 11.52
N GLU A 38 -12.59 -24.96 10.53
CA GLU A 38 -12.32 -25.80 9.35
C GLU A 38 -11.51 -27.04 9.68
N ALA A 39 -10.47 -26.93 10.51
CA ALA A 39 -9.71 -28.07 10.98
C ALA A 39 -10.59 -29.07 11.74
N LYS A 40 -11.57 -28.60 12.52
CA LYS A 40 -12.58 -29.45 13.18
C LYS A 40 -13.55 -30.10 12.20
N ARG A 41 -14.00 -29.39 11.16
CA ARG A 41 -14.85 -29.96 10.10
C ARG A 41 -14.12 -31.06 9.32
N ASN A 42 -12.84 -30.83 9.02
CA ASN A 42 -12.00 -31.82 8.34
C ASN A 42 -11.70 -33.02 9.24
N ALA A 43 -11.44 -32.81 10.54
CA ALA A 43 -11.24 -33.90 11.50
C ALA A 43 -12.53 -34.71 11.77
N ALA A 44 -13.69 -34.07 11.78
CA ALA A 44 -14.99 -34.75 11.91
C ALA A 44 -15.37 -35.55 10.65
N SER A 45 -14.83 -35.18 9.48
CA SER A 45 -14.97 -35.97 8.25
C SER A 45 -14.03 -37.18 8.19
N SER A 46 -13.03 -37.24 9.08
CA SER A 46 -12.00 -38.30 9.10
C SER A 46 -12.06 -39.25 10.30
N SER A 47 -13.06 -39.15 11.18
CA SER A 47 -13.19 -40.06 12.33
C SER A 47 -14.35 -41.04 12.16
N ALA A 48 -14.16 -41.99 11.25
CA ALA A 48 -14.85 -43.28 11.24
C ALA A 48 -13.79 -44.38 11.06
N ASN A 49 -13.05 -44.67 12.12
CA ASN A 49 -12.54 -46.02 12.43
C ASN A 49 -11.89 -46.03 13.82
N GLU A 50 -12.24 -47.06 14.57
CA GLU A 50 -11.70 -47.42 15.89
C GLU A 50 -10.20 -47.79 15.79
N ASP A 51 -9.41 -47.43 16.81
CA ASP A 51 -8.63 -48.38 17.63
C ASP A 51 -7.66 -47.62 18.57
N GLY A 52 -7.62 -48.04 19.83
CA GLY A 52 -6.83 -47.42 20.90
C GLY A 52 -5.35 -47.79 20.86
N VAL A 53 -4.49 -46.92 21.42
CA VAL A 53 -3.08 -47.25 21.70
C VAL A 53 -2.63 -46.66 23.04
N ALA A 54 -1.92 -47.49 23.80
CA ALA A 54 -1.38 -47.28 25.14
C ALA A 54 -0.16 -46.34 25.17
N PHE A 55 0.11 -45.73 26.34
CA PHE A 55 1.29 -44.90 26.58
C PHE A 55 2.39 -45.68 27.31
N ILE A 56 3.63 -45.58 26.82
CA ILE A 56 4.85 -45.99 27.52
C ILE A 56 5.37 -44.78 28.32
N ILE A 57 5.62 -44.95 29.62
CA ILE A 57 6.26 -43.96 30.49
C ILE A 57 7.76 -44.25 30.51
N GLU A 58 8.58 -43.34 29.98
CA GLU A 58 10.02 -43.31 30.27
C GLU A 58 10.38 -42.16 31.21
N GLN A 59 11.24 -42.50 32.17
CA GLN A 59 11.65 -41.69 33.31
C GLN A 59 12.74 -40.69 32.89
N ARG A 60 12.48 -39.40 33.13
CA ARG A 60 13.40 -38.27 32.87
C ARG A 60 14.71 -38.43 33.65
N GLN A 61 15.85 -38.35 32.95
CA GLN A 61 17.12 -37.96 33.57
C GLN A 61 17.32 -36.45 33.44
N ASN A 62 17.87 -35.86 34.51
CA ASN A 62 18.11 -34.44 34.74
C ASN A 62 19.09 -33.84 33.72
N PHE A 63 18.76 -32.65 33.19
CA PHE A 63 19.75 -31.71 32.66
C PHE A 63 19.34 -30.26 33.00
N GLU A 64 20.24 -29.63 33.77
CA GLU A 64 20.60 -28.22 33.98
C GLU A 64 19.61 -27.07 33.72
N GLU A 65 19.58 -26.16 34.70
CA GLU A 65 18.85 -24.89 34.74
C GLU A 65 19.22 -23.97 33.58
N ASN A 66 18.26 -23.68 32.70
CA ASN A 66 18.20 -22.43 31.94
C ASN A 66 17.06 -21.60 32.51
N VAL A 67 17.40 -20.45 33.10
CA VAL A 67 16.43 -19.48 33.63
C VAL A 67 15.64 -18.89 32.45
N GLU A 68 14.44 -19.41 32.22
CA GLU A 68 13.52 -18.90 31.20
C GLU A 68 13.11 -17.45 31.50
N SER A 69 13.14 -16.60 30.48
CA SER A 69 12.76 -15.18 30.61
C SER A 69 11.28 -15.02 30.98
N PRO A 70 10.89 -13.91 31.65
CA PRO A 70 9.48 -13.61 31.95
C PRO A 70 8.58 -13.62 30.72
N ALA A 71 9.11 -13.24 29.54
CA ALA A 71 8.40 -13.29 28.26
C ALA A 71 8.12 -14.73 27.79
N GLN A 72 9.08 -15.66 27.95
CA GLN A 72 8.88 -17.07 27.63
C GLN A 72 7.89 -17.75 28.59
N ARG A 73 7.92 -17.37 29.87
CA ARG A 73 6.94 -17.82 30.86
C ARG A 73 5.55 -17.28 30.56
N ALA A 74 5.43 -16.01 30.18
CA ALA A 74 4.17 -15.40 29.75
C ALA A 74 3.62 -16.06 28.47
N ALA A 75 4.49 -16.38 27.51
CA ALA A 75 4.11 -17.08 26.28
C ALA A 75 3.64 -18.53 26.55
N LYS A 76 4.32 -19.27 27.44
CA LYS A 76 3.87 -20.61 27.87
C LYS A 76 2.58 -20.56 28.67
N GLN A 77 2.41 -19.58 29.56
CA GLN A 77 1.16 -19.37 30.28
C GLN A 77 0.03 -18.99 29.32
N ALA A 78 0.28 -18.14 28.33
CA ALA A 78 -0.70 -17.79 27.29
C ALA A 78 -1.10 -19.01 26.45
N ALA A 79 -0.13 -19.83 26.03
CA ALA A 79 -0.39 -21.08 25.29
C ALA A 79 -1.17 -22.11 26.13
N TRP A 80 -0.86 -22.21 27.42
CA TRP A 80 -1.58 -23.09 28.35
C TRP A 80 -3.00 -22.58 28.65
N LEU A 81 -3.19 -21.27 28.82
CA LEU A 81 -4.51 -20.65 28.99
C LEU A 81 -5.37 -20.82 27.73
N LYS A 82 -4.77 -20.70 26.53
CA LYS A 82 -5.41 -20.97 25.22
C LYS A 82 -5.91 -22.42 25.11
N SER A 83 -5.14 -23.39 25.62
CA SER A 83 -5.55 -24.80 25.68
C SER A 83 -6.65 -25.05 26.72
N LYS A 84 -6.54 -24.44 27.90
CA LYS A 84 -7.45 -24.66 29.04
C LYS A 84 -8.85 -24.07 28.86
N TYR A 85 -9.00 -22.95 28.13
CA TYR A 85 -10.29 -22.30 27.88
C TYR A 85 -10.92 -22.64 26.52
N SER A 86 -10.37 -23.63 25.80
CA SER A 86 -10.91 -24.15 24.51
C SER A 86 -12.30 -24.81 24.61
N HIS A 87 -12.82 -24.97 25.83
CA HIS A 87 -14.16 -25.47 26.12
C HIS A 87 -14.99 -24.38 26.78
N ILE A 88 -15.52 -23.41 26.03
CA ILE A 88 -16.81 -22.74 26.28
C ILE A 88 -17.14 -21.89 25.05
N ARG A 89 -18.12 -22.40 24.28
CA ARG A 89 -19.23 -21.71 23.60
C ARG A 89 -18.95 -20.69 22.48
N GLY A 90 -19.79 -20.82 21.44
CA GLY A 90 -20.31 -19.72 20.63
C GLY A 90 -20.03 -19.89 19.13
N GLU A 91 -20.96 -20.50 18.39
CA GLU A 91 -20.96 -20.41 16.93
C GLU A 91 -21.03 -18.93 16.52
N VAL A 92 -19.94 -18.40 15.96
CA VAL A 92 -19.98 -17.17 15.18
C VAL A 92 -20.57 -17.55 13.82
N PRO A 93 -21.70 -16.96 13.39
CA PRO A 93 -22.22 -17.22 12.06
C PRO A 93 -21.17 -16.76 11.04
N ALA A 94 -20.66 -17.70 10.25
CA ALA A 94 -20.00 -17.34 9.01
C ALA A 94 -21.04 -16.56 8.20
N MET A 95 -20.84 -15.25 8.02
CA MET A 95 -21.45 -14.54 6.91
C MET A 95 -20.88 -15.17 5.63
N ARG A 96 -21.43 -16.31 5.23
CA ARG A 96 -21.29 -16.84 3.89
C ARG A 96 -21.97 -15.83 2.99
N HIS A 97 -21.20 -14.90 2.45
CA HIS A 97 -21.66 -14.11 1.33
C HIS A 97 -21.99 -15.10 0.21
N GLU A 98 -23.27 -15.28 -0.11
CA GLU A 98 -23.76 -16.16 -1.18
C GLU A 98 -23.15 -15.83 -2.56
N ASN A 99 -22.48 -14.68 -2.66
CA ASN A 99 -21.84 -14.12 -3.85
C ASN A 99 -20.34 -14.42 -3.98
N LEU A 100 -19.79 -15.32 -3.15
CA LEU A 100 -18.39 -15.72 -3.22
C LEU A 100 -18.18 -16.83 -4.27
N HIS A 101 -17.28 -16.56 -5.23
CA HIS A 101 -16.98 -17.48 -6.33
C HIS A 101 -15.62 -18.15 -6.15
N LYS A 102 -15.59 -19.49 -6.29
CA LYS A 102 -14.34 -20.25 -6.35
C LYS A 102 -13.60 -19.95 -7.65
N ARG A 103 -12.27 -19.85 -7.55
CA ARG A 103 -11.37 -19.67 -8.69
C ARG A 103 -10.70 -20.99 -9.05
N SER A 104 -10.51 -21.23 -10.35
CA SER A 104 -9.77 -22.40 -10.81
C SER A 104 -8.30 -22.22 -10.44
N GLY A 105 -7.67 -23.26 -9.86
CA GLY A 105 -6.25 -23.23 -9.49
C GLY A 105 -5.90 -22.35 -8.29
N ASN A 106 -6.89 -21.77 -7.59
CA ASN A 106 -6.65 -20.85 -6.47
C ASN A 106 -7.57 -21.18 -5.28
N THR A 107 -7.03 -21.02 -4.07
CA THR A 107 -7.72 -21.40 -2.81
C THR A 107 -8.74 -20.36 -2.36
N TYR A 108 -8.55 -19.09 -2.70
CA TYR A 108 -9.38 -17.98 -2.21
C TYR A 108 -10.65 -17.80 -3.04
N PRO A 109 -11.83 -17.77 -2.40
CA PRO A 109 -13.03 -17.30 -3.05
C PRO A 109 -12.97 -15.78 -3.27
N VAL A 110 -13.73 -15.29 -4.25
CA VAL A 110 -13.77 -13.86 -4.60
C VAL A 110 -15.21 -13.39 -4.77
N MET A 111 -15.52 -12.24 -4.17
CA MET A 111 -16.75 -11.50 -4.45
C MET A 111 -16.53 -10.67 -5.72
N LYS A 112 -17.07 -11.18 -6.83
CA LYS A 112 -16.88 -10.56 -8.14
C LYS A 112 -17.66 -9.26 -8.26
N ALA A 113 -17.05 -8.26 -8.87
CA ALA A 113 -17.77 -7.05 -9.26
C ALA A 113 -18.74 -7.34 -10.40
N ALA A 114 -19.83 -6.57 -10.46
CA ALA A 114 -20.66 -6.46 -11.64
C ALA A 114 -19.81 -6.08 -12.86
N GLU A 115 -20.07 -6.71 -14.00
CA GLU A 115 -19.34 -6.42 -15.23
C GLU A 115 -19.60 -4.95 -15.65
N PRO A 116 -18.56 -4.12 -15.79
CA PRO A 116 -18.73 -2.72 -16.15
C PRO A 116 -19.36 -2.54 -17.53
N THR A 117 -20.20 -1.51 -17.68
CA THR A 117 -20.85 -1.17 -18.95
C THR A 117 -20.11 -0.10 -19.74
N LYS A 118 -19.21 0.65 -19.08
CA LYS A 118 -18.44 1.73 -19.72
C LYS A 118 -17.20 1.16 -20.42
N SER A 119 -16.77 1.82 -21.49
CA SER A 119 -15.48 1.53 -22.13
C SER A 119 -14.31 1.82 -21.19
N ASN A 120 -13.21 1.09 -21.41
CA ASN A 120 -11.98 1.22 -20.62
C ASN A 120 -12.19 0.98 -19.11
N ALA A 121 -13.19 0.18 -18.73
CA ALA A 121 -13.52 -0.10 -17.35
C ALA A 121 -13.28 -1.57 -16.99
N ALA A 122 -12.88 -1.81 -15.75
CA ALA A 122 -12.72 -3.14 -15.15
C ALA A 122 -13.42 -3.18 -13.80
N GLY A 123 -14.11 -4.29 -13.52
CA GLY A 123 -14.73 -4.51 -12.22
C GLY A 123 -13.66 -4.73 -11.15
N ILE A 124 -13.80 -4.04 -10.01
CA ILE A 124 -12.93 -4.20 -8.85
C ILE A 124 -13.53 -5.27 -7.94
N ASN A 125 -12.92 -6.45 -7.96
CA ASN A 125 -13.31 -7.57 -7.13
C ASN A 125 -12.73 -7.41 -5.72
N GLN A 126 -13.25 -8.17 -4.76
CA GLN A 126 -12.70 -8.21 -3.42
C GLN A 126 -12.83 -9.61 -2.79
N ASP A 127 -12.18 -9.82 -1.66
CA ASP A 127 -12.20 -11.06 -0.87
C ASP A 127 -13.52 -11.29 -0.08
N GLY A 128 -14.40 -10.29 -0.04
CA GLY A 128 -15.66 -10.34 0.69
C GLY A 128 -15.52 -9.91 2.15
N THR A 129 -14.36 -9.40 2.56
CA THR A 129 -14.11 -8.86 3.90
C THR A 129 -13.68 -7.40 3.89
N ASP A 130 -13.72 -6.74 2.72
CA ASP A 130 -13.17 -5.41 2.49
C ASP A 130 -11.66 -5.31 2.81
N TYR A 131 -10.92 -6.42 2.75
CA TYR A 131 -9.50 -6.44 3.11
C TYR A 131 -8.58 -6.21 1.91
N SER A 132 -8.98 -6.63 0.71
CA SER A 132 -8.23 -6.38 -0.52
C SER A 132 -9.13 -6.20 -1.74
N TYR A 133 -8.74 -5.25 -2.62
CA TYR A 133 -9.46 -4.90 -3.85
C TYR A 133 -8.59 -5.07 -5.08
N PHE A 134 -9.06 -5.88 -6.04
CA PHE A 134 -8.22 -6.33 -7.13
C PHE A 134 -8.99 -6.48 -8.45
N ILE A 135 -8.32 -6.23 -9.56
CA ILE A 135 -8.89 -6.28 -10.90
C ILE A 135 -8.43 -7.53 -11.64
N LYS A 136 -9.24 -7.99 -12.58
CA LYS A 136 -8.88 -9.08 -13.48
C LYS A 136 -8.05 -8.51 -14.64
N ALA A 137 -6.80 -8.95 -14.75
CA ALA A 137 -5.89 -8.67 -15.86
C ALA A 137 -5.70 -9.92 -16.72
N ARG A 138 -5.46 -9.74 -18.03
CA ARG A 138 -5.10 -10.82 -18.95
C ARG A 138 -3.67 -10.64 -19.43
N LEU A 139 -2.84 -11.64 -19.19
CA LEU A 139 -1.42 -11.63 -19.50
C LEU A 139 -1.09 -12.57 -20.66
N GLY A 140 -0.16 -12.12 -21.51
CA GLY A 140 0.48 -12.93 -22.55
C GLY A 140 -0.37 -13.31 -23.75
N SER A 141 0.24 -14.04 -24.68
CA SER A 141 -0.38 -14.46 -25.94
C SER A 141 -1.64 -15.31 -25.75
N LYS A 142 -1.68 -16.11 -24.68
CA LYS A 142 -2.83 -16.97 -24.33
C LYS A 142 -3.85 -16.29 -23.42
N LYS A 143 -3.63 -15.01 -23.07
CA LYS A 143 -4.55 -14.17 -22.27
C LYS A 143 -4.91 -14.79 -20.92
N LYS A 144 -3.91 -15.35 -20.22
CA LYS A 144 -4.07 -15.96 -18.89
C LYS A 144 -4.65 -14.92 -17.94
N GLU A 145 -5.77 -15.25 -17.31
CA GLU A 145 -6.44 -14.37 -16.35
C GLU A 145 -5.78 -14.47 -14.97
N LEU A 146 -5.40 -13.32 -14.42
CA LEU A 146 -4.88 -13.15 -13.07
C LEU A 146 -5.62 -12.00 -12.38
N TYR A 147 -5.70 -12.06 -11.06
CA TYR A 147 -6.30 -11.01 -10.24
C TYR A 147 -5.17 -10.19 -9.63
N LEU A 148 -5.04 -8.92 -10.03
CA LEU A 148 -3.98 -8.03 -9.57
C LEU A 148 -4.54 -6.99 -8.61
N LEU A 149 -3.92 -6.82 -7.45
CA LEU A 149 -4.19 -5.71 -6.55
C LEU A 149 -3.98 -4.40 -7.32
N LEU A 150 -4.97 -3.51 -7.28
CA LEU A 150 -4.84 -2.18 -7.85
C LEU A 150 -4.21 -1.29 -6.78
N ASP A 151 -2.94 -0.95 -6.92
CA ASP A 151 -2.17 -0.36 -5.82
C ASP A 151 -1.59 1.00 -6.21
N THR A 152 -2.18 2.08 -5.70
CA THR A 152 -1.70 3.44 -5.96
C THR A 152 -0.47 3.84 -5.14
N GLY A 153 -0.09 3.08 -4.11
CA GLY A 153 1.19 3.23 -3.42
C GLY A 153 2.36 2.58 -4.17
N ALA A 154 2.11 1.56 -5.00
CA ALA A 154 3.15 0.82 -5.71
C ALA A 154 3.58 1.42 -7.06
N GLY A 155 4.89 1.57 -7.26
CA GLY A 155 5.51 1.95 -8.53
C GLY A 155 5.78 0.77 -9.46
N SER A 156 5.87 -0.44 -8.91
CA SER A 156 6.12 -1.68 -9.66
C SER A 156 4.91 -2.58 -9.72
N SER A 157 4.89 -3.41 -10.76
CA SER A 157 3.96 -4.51 -10.89
C SER A 157 4.69 -5.84 -10.90
N TRP A 158 4.06 -6.87 -10.36
CA TRP A 158 4.58 -8.23 -10.37
C TRP A 158 3.44 -9.24 -10.25
N VAL A 159 3.73 -10.49 -10.66
CA VAL A 159 2.82 -11.63 -10.51
C VAL A 159 3.58 -12.82 -9.95
N MET A 160 2.86 -13.76 -9.34
CA MET A 160 3.47 -15.03 -8.92
C MET A 160 3.95 -15.82 -10.15
N GLY A 161 5.25 -16.12 -10.18
CA GLY A 161 5.87 -16.87 -11.27
C GLY A 161 5.59 -18.37 -11.16
N SER A 162 5.45 -19.06 -12.29
CA SER A 162 5.19 -20.51 -12.31
C SER A 162 6.33 -21.36 -11.72
N SER A 163 7.53 -20.79 -11.59
CA SER A 163 8.68 -21.43 -10.94
C SER A 163 8.70 -21.27 -9.41
N CYS A 164 7.81 -20.46 -8.84
CA CYS A 164 7.75 -20.21 -7.42
C CYS A 164 7.07 -21.36 -6.67
N THR A 165 7.76 -21.93 -5.68
CA THR A 165 7.26 -23.05 -4.86
C THR A 165 6.93 -22.65 -3.42
N GLU A 166 7.05 -21.36 -3.09
CA GLU A 166 6.70 -20.86 -1.75
C GLU A 166 5.20 -21.02 -1.48
N LYS A 167 4.82 -21.09 -0.20
CA LYS A 167 3.45 -21.36 0.21
C LYS A 167 2.44 -20.44 -0.46
N ALA A 168 2.70 -19.12 -0.48
CA ALA A 168 1.81 -18.18 -1.17
C ALA A 168 1.63 -18.52 -2.65
N CYS A 169 2.70 -18.83 -3.38
CA CYS A 169 2.65 -19.23 -4.79
C CYS A 169 1.83 -20.49 -5.05
N THR A 170 1.80 -21.43 -4.11
CA THR A 170 0.98 -22.65 -4.23
C THR A 170 -0.52 -22.43 -3.99
N LEU A 171 -0.89 -21.33 -3.32
CA LEU A 171 -2.28 -20.98 -3.03
C LEU A 171 -2.92 -20.11 -4.11
N HIS A 172 -2.09 -19.53 -4.98
CA HIS A 172 -2.49 -18.56 -5.99
C HIS A 172 -2.33 -19.07 -7.41
N ASN A 173 -2.96 -18.36 -8.35
CA ASN A 173 -2.62 -18.57 -9.75
C ASN A 173 -1.25 -17.95 -10.04
N ASN A 174 -0.53 -18.56 -10.97
CA ASN A 174 0.78 -18.11 -11.40
C ASN A 174 0.82 -17.91 -12.92
N PHE A 175 1.94 -17.37 -13.39
CA PHE A 175 2.19 -17.10 -14.80
C PHE A 175 3.63 -17.43 -15.18
N GLY A 176 3.82 -17.96 -16.39
CA GLY A 176 5.14 -18.23 -16.96
C GLY A 176 5.07 -18.64 -18.43
N HIS A 177 6.15 -19.24 -18.93
CA HIS A 177 6.31 -19.59 -20.36
C HIS A 177 5.23 -20.55 -20.90
N ASP A 178 4.65 -21.40 -20.05
CA ASP A 178 3.55 -22.28 -20.47
C ASP A 178 2.25 -21.51 -20.75
N ASP A 179 2.09 -20.33 -20.14
CA ASP A 179 0.92 -19.46 -20.27
C ASP A 179 1.08 -18.42 -21.41
N SER A 180 2.26 -18.27 -22.01
CA SER A 180 2.48 -17.28 -23.07
C SER A 180 3.68 -17.59 -23.94
N ASP A 181 3.45 -17.59 -25.25
CA ASP A 181 4.48 -17.76 -26.27
C ASP A 181 5.21 -16.44 -26.59
N THR A 182 4.75 -15.31 -26.02
CA THR A 182 5.32 -13.96 -26.17
C THR A 182 6.06 -13.48 -24.94
N LEU A 183 6.21 -14.33 -23.92
CA LEU A 183 6.92 -13.99 -22.69
C LEU A 183 8.42 -13.84 -22.94
N ILE A 184 8.98 -12.70 -22.53
CA ILE A 184 10.41 -12.40 -22.70
C ILE A 184 11.05 -12.16 -21.33
N ASP A 185 11.89 -13.09 -20.90
CA ASP A 185 12.71 -12.92 -19.69
C ASP A 185 13.76 -11.82 -19.91
N LYS A 186 13.83 -10.85 -18.99
CA LYS A 186 14.82 -9.76 -19.05
C LYS A 186 16.13 -10.08 -18.37
N LYS A 187 16.20 -11.19 -17.62
CA LYS A 187 17.38 -11.62 -16.84
C LYS A 187 17.90 -10.52 -15.90
N LYS A 188 17.00 -9.68 -15.42
CA LYS A 188 17.27 -8.62 -14.45
C LYS A 188 16.46 -8.94 -13.21
N SER A 189 17.15 -9.25 -12.12
CA SER A 189 16.48 -9.59 -10.86
C SER A 189 15.85 -8.36 -10.21
N PHE A 190 14.80 -8.61 -9.44
CA PHE A 190 14.12 -7.62 -8.63
C PHE A 190 13.89 -8.17 -7.22
N SER A 191 13.85 -7.25 -6.25
CA SER A 191 13.49 -7.54 -4.87
C SER A 191 12.73 -6.34 -4.33
N ILE A 192 11.53 -6.58 -3.81
CA ILE A 192 10.66 -5.55 -3.26
C ILE A 192 10.21 -5.96 -1.86
N SER A 193 10.17 -4.98 -0.97
CA SER A 193 9.60 -5.10 0.37
C SER A 193 8.33 -4.24 0.49
N TYR A 194 7.26 -4.84 1.02
CA TYR A 194 5.94 -4.23 1.24
C TYR A 194 5.53 -4.41 2.70
N GLY A 195 5.74 -3.41 3.56
CA GLY A 195 5.52 -3.57 5.00
C GLY A 195 6.28 -4.77 5.56
N THR A 196 5.56 -5.80 6.00
CA THR A 196 6.14 -7.08 6.45
C THR A 196 6.41 -8.08 5.33
N GLY A 197 5.77 -7.90 4.17
CA GLY A 197 5.86 -8.78 3.01
C GLY A 197 7.12 -8.57 2.16
N THR A 198 7.60 -9.63 1.52
CA THR A 198 8.72 -9.54 0.56
C THR A 198 8.49 -10.40 -0.68
N VAL A 199 8.94 -9.90 -1.82
CA VAL A 199 8.90 -10.62 -3.10
C VAL A 199 10.23 -10.47 -3.83
N GLN A 200 10.69 -11.54 -4.46
CA GLN A 200 11.92 -11.56 -5.26
C GLN A 200 11.71 -12.39 -6.52
N GLY A 201 12.43 -12.05 -7.58
CA GLY A 201 12.39 -12.79 -8.83
C GLY A 201 13.14 -12.09 -9.94
N ASP A 202 12.71 -12.31 -11.18
CA ASP A 202 13.28 -11.67 -12.36
C ASP A 202 12.21 -10.87 -13.12
N LEU A 203 12.63 -9.78 -13.75
CA LEU A 203 11.76 -9.01 -14.64
C LEU A 203 11.52 -9.79 -15.93
N ALA A 204 10.28 -9.72 -16.43
CA ALA A 204 9.87 -10.22 -17.73
C ALA A 204 8.98 -9.21 -18.43
N SER A 205 8.93 -9.25 -19.76
CA SER A 205 7.97 -8.47 -20.54
C SER A 205 6.98 -9.36 -21.25
N ASP A 206 5.73 -8.91 -21.27
CA ASP A 206 4.69 -9.49 -22.11
C ASP A 206 3.56 -8.47 -22.33
N THR A 207 2.52 -8.87 -23.06
CA THR A 207 1.28 -8.09 -23.18
C THR A 207 0.47 -8.19 -21.89
N VAL A 208 0.10 -7.03 -21.32
CA VAL A 208 -0.89 -6.91 -20.24
C VAL A 208 -2.13 -6.22 -20.79
N THR A 209 -3.30 -6.84 -20.55
CA THR A 209 -4.60 -6.31 -20.95
C THR A 209 -5.47 -6.07 -19.72
N VAL A 210 -5.91 -4.82 -19.53
CA VAL A 210 -6.81 -4.38 -18.46
C VAL A 210 -7.83 -3.41 -19.02
N GLY A 211 -9.05 -3.40 -18.47
CA GLY A 211 -10.11 -2.46 -18.90
C GLY A 211 -10.52 -2.54 -20.37
N GLY A 212 -10.01 -3.49 -21.17
CA GLY A 212 -10.27 -3.57 -22.61
C GLY A 212 -9.18 -2.98 -23.51
N PHE A 213 -8.07 -2.48 -22.96
CA PHE A 213 -6.89 -2.06 -23.74
C PHE A 213 -5.64 -2.88 -23.35
N SER A 214 -4.65 -2.89 -24.24
CA SER A 214 -3.43 -3.70 -24.08
C SER A 214 -2.15 -2.86 -24.22
N VAL A 215 -1.15 -3.20 -23.39
CA VAL A 215 0.19 -2.62 -23.38
C VAL A 215 1.26 -3.71 -23.39
N GLN A 216 2.38 -3.47 -24.07
CA GLN A 216 3.61 -4.21 -23.80
C GLN A 216 4.21 -3.65 -22.52
N TYR A 217 4.49 -4.51 -21.55
CA TYR A 217 4.82 -4.07 -20.20
C TYR A 217 5.83 -5.00 -19.54
N THR A 218 6.84 -4.42 -18.89
CA THR A 218 7.80 -5.17 -18.07
C THR A 218 7.32 -5.20 -16.63
N PHE A 219 7.15 -6.41 -16.08
CA PHE A 219 6.70 -6.67 -14.71
C PHE A 219 7.60 -7.73 -14.06
N GLY A 220 7.51 -7.88 -12.73
CA GLY A 220 8.22 -8.92 -11.99
C GLY A 220 7.55 -10.30 -12.10
N LEU A 221 8.32 -11.34 -12.41
CA LEU A 221 7.94 -12.73 -12.19
C LEU A 221 8.55 -13.20 -10.88
N ALA A 222 7.72 -13.28 -9.82
CA ALA A 222 8.19 -13.69 -8.51
C ALA A 222 8.60 -15.17 -8.50
N SER A 223 9.81 -15.44 -8.02
CA SER A 223 10.30 -16.80 -7.72
C SER A 223 10.34 -17.08 -6.21
N LYS A 224 10.25 -16.03 -5.38
CA LYS A 224 10.13 -16.12 -3.92
C LYS A 224 9.14 -15.09 -3.39
N THR A 225 8.37 -15.48 -2.37
CA THR A 225 7.37 -14.64 -1.69
C THR A 225 7.39 -14.98 -0.20
N SER A 226 7.15 -13.99 0.67
CA SER A 226 6.89 -14.27 2.10
C SER A 226 5.48 -14.84 2.33
N ASP A 227 5.26 -15.40 3.52
CA ASP A 227 3.97 -15.94 3.94
C ASP A 227 2.89 -14.86 4.15
N ASP A 228 3.25 -13.58 4.22
CA ASP A 228 2.28 -12.47 4.33
C ASP A 228 1.28 -12.48 3.17
N PHE A 229 1.71 -12.93 1.98
CA PHE A 229 0.84 -13.06 0.81
C PHE A 229 -0.16 -14.21 0.93
N THR A 230 -0.10 -15.05 1.96
CA THR A 230 -1.11 -16.10 2.23
C THR A 230 -2.39 -15.57 2.89
N HIS A 231 -2.49 -14.27 3.13
CA HIS A 231 -3.71 -13.65 3.68
C HIS A 231 -4.54 -12.90 2.62
N PHE A 232 -4.03 -12.81 1.39
CA PHE A 232 -4.67 -12.04 0.32
C PHE A 232 -5.17 -12.96 -0.79
N ALA A 233 -6.16 -12.49 -1.54
CA ALA A 233 -6.74 -13.26 -2.64
C ALA A 233 -6.13 -12.92 -4.01
N PHE A 234 -5.30 -11.87 -4.12
CA PHE A 234 -4.71 -11.45 -5.40
C PHE A 234 -3.48 -12.29 -5.79
N ASP A 235 -3.28 -12.50 -7.10
CA ASP A 235 -2.16 -13.27 -7.67
C ASP A 235 -0.91 -12.40 -7.95
N GLY A 236 -1.00 -11.10 -7.73
CA GLY A 236 0.05 -10.12 -7.97
C GLY A 236 -0.42 -8.70 -7.70
N ILE A 237 0.46 -7.73 -7.98
CA ILE A 237 0.20 -6.30 -7.81
C ILE A 237 0.34 -5.60 -9.17
N LEU A 238 -0.61 -4.71 -9.47
CA LEU A 238 -0.52 -3.73 -10.55
C LEU A 238 -0.24 -2.36 -9.92
N GLY A 239 1.01 -1.89 -10.07
CA GLY A 239 1.44 -0.60 -9.54
C GLY A 239 0.84 0.58 -10.30
N MET A 240 0.21 1.48 -9.55
CA MET A 240 -0.55 2.64 -10.03
C MET A 240 -0.03 3.97 -9.48
N SER A 241 1.15 3.98 -8.85
CA SER A 241 1.86 5.22 -8.50
C SER A 241 2.38 5.93 -9.77
N MET A 242 2.63 7.25 -9.70
CA MET A 242 3.39 7.95 -10.75
C MET A 242 4.90 7.80 -10.55
N SER A 243 5.34 7.38 -9.36
CA SER A 243 6.75 7.14 -9.06
C SER A 243 7.30 5.91 -9.78
N GLN A 244 8.60 5.96 -10.06
CA GLN A 244 9.27 4.88 -10.77
C GLN A 244 9.59 3.72 -9.82
N GLY A 245 9.11 2.52 -10.16
CA GLY A 245 9.47 1.27 -9.48
C GLY A 245 10.65 0.53 -10.13
N VAL A 246 10.86 -0.73 -9.73
CA VAL A 246 11.83 -1.66 -10.33
C VAL A 246 11.39 -2.17 -11.72
N SER A 247 10.08 -2.28 -11.93
CA SER A 247 9.49 -2.65 -13.22
C SER A 247 9.19 -1.40 -14.06
N ASP A 248 8.60 -1.57 -15.24
CA ASP A 248 8.07 -0.40 -15.97
C ASP A 248 6.98 0.26 -15.11
N ASN A 249 6.87 1.60 -15.13
CA ASN A 249 5.76 2.29 -14.46
C ASN A 249 4.51 2.23 -15.37
N PHE A 250 3.43 1.61 -14.88
CA PHE A 250 2.26 1.30 -15.70
C PHE A 250 1.59 2.54 -16.30
N LEU A 251 1.41 3.59 -15.48
CA LEU A 251 0.80 4.84 -15.93
C LEU A 251 1.63 5.53 -17.02
N SER A 252 2.95 5.50 -16.89
CA SER A 252 3.86 6.05 -17.89
C SER A 252 3.87 5.21 -19.16
N THR A 253 3.82 3.88 -19.08
CA THR A 253 3.68 3.00 -20.26
C THR A 253 2.40 3.29 -21.05
N ILE A 254 1.29 3.52 -20.35
CA ILE A 254 0.01 3.90 -20.98
C ILE A 254 0.12 5.26 -21.67
N ALA A 255 0.68 6.25 -20.98
CA ALA A 255 0.81 7.62 -21.46
C ALA A 255 1.73 7.70 -22.70
N ASP A 256 2.92 7.11 -22.62
CA ASP A 256 3.91 7.09 -23.70
C ASP A 256 3.39 6.31 -24.92
N GLY A 257 2.65 5.23 -24.66
CA GLY A 257 1.97 4.44 -25.67
C GLY A 257 0.69 5.08 -26.24
N LYS A 258 0.29 6.26 -25.74
CA LYS A 258 -0.96 6.98 -26.10
C LYS A 258 -2.18 6.06 -26.13
N LYS A 259 -2.30 5.20 -25.12
CA LYS A 259 -3.34 4.17 -25.07
C LYS A 259 -4.71 4.70 -24.68
N LEU A 260 -4.74 5.88 -24.07
CA LEU A 260 -5.93 6.57 -23.60
C LEU A 260 -5.91 8.03 -24.09
N GLU A 261 -7.08 8.63 -24.21
CA GLU A 261 -7.20 10.05 -24.56
C GLU A 261 -6.69 10.98 -23.44
N LYS A 262 -6.90 10.57 -22.19
CA LYS A 262 -6.43 11.26 -20.97
C LYS A 262 -5.76 10.23 -20.07
N ASN A 263 -4.70 10.60 -19.37
CA ASN A 263 -4.02 9.72 -18.42
C ASN A 263 -4.62 9.89 -17.03
N ILE A 264 -5.92 9.62 -16.93
CA ILE A 264 -6.65 9.65 -15.67
C ILE A 264 -7.24 8.27 -15.39
N PHE A 265 -7.50 7.94 -14.14
CA PHE A 265 -8.35 6.80 -13.80
C PHE A 265 -9.25 7.14 -12.62
N GLY A 266 -10.49 6.68 -12.68
CA GLY A 266 -11.47 6.86 -11.63
C GLY A 266 -11.77 5.53 -10.94
N VAL A 267 -11.85 5.54 -9.61
CA VAL A 267 -12.00 4.37 -8.74
C VAL A 267 -13.25 4.52 -7.88
N ALA A 268 -14.09 3.50 -7.90
CA ALA A 268 -15.22 3.32 -6.99
C ALA A 268 -15.08 1.96 -6.29
N LEU A 269 -14.94 1.95 -4.97
CA LEU A 269 -14.93 0.71 -4.18
C LEU A 269 -16.33 0.40 -3.66
N SER A 270 -16.67 -0.89 -3.55
CA SER A 270 -17.92 -1.35 -2.95
C SER A 270 -17.67 -2.04 -1.63
N ARG A 271 -18.53 -1.80 -0.64
CA ARG A 271 -18.48 -2.50 0.66
C ARG A 271 -19.05 -3.90 0.54
N ALA A 272 -18.39 -4.88 1.16
CA ALA A 272 -18.83 -6.27 1.21
C ALA A 272 -20.19 -6.40 1.89
N ALA A 273 -20.40 -5.59 2.95
CA ALA A 273 -21.63 -5.57 3.72
C ALA A 273 -22.86 -5.08 2.94
N ASP A 274 -22.66 -4.35 1.82
CA ASP A 274 -23.75 -3.89 0.95
C ASP A 274 -24.21 -5.01 -0.03
N GLY A 275 -23.51 -6.15 -0.04
CA GLY A 275 -23.92 -7.40 -0.69
C GLY A 275 -23.64 -7.48 -2.20
N HIS A 276 -24.04 -6.46 -2.97
CA HIS A 276 -23.77 -6.40 -4.40
C HIS A 276 -22.49 -5.60 -4.69
N ASN A 277 -21.43 -6.29 -5.13
CA ASN A 277 -20.18 -5.62 -5.49
C ASN A 277 -20.33 -4.89 -6.84
N THR A 278 -20.31 -3.57 -6.82
CA THR A 278 -20.36 -2.70 -8.00
C THR A 278 -19.04 -1.94 -8.22
N GLY A 279 -17.95 -2.41 -7.58
CA GLY A 279 -16.64 -1.77 -7.65
C GLY A 279 -16.15 -1.68 -9.09
N GLU A 280 -15.55 -0.55 -9.44
CA GLU A 280 -15.12 -0.26 -10.82
C GLU A 280 -13.89 0.66 -10.82
N VAL A 281 -12.93 0.33 -11.68
CA VAL A 281 -11.93 1.28 -12.15
C VAL A 281 -12.21 1.60 -13.60
N ARG A 282 -12.17 2.88 -13.97
CA ARG A 282 -12.30 3.34 -15.35
C ARG A 282 -11.06 4.13 -15.76
N PHE A 283 -10.42 3.71 -16.84
CA PHE A 283 -9.22 4.32 -17.37
C PHE A 283 -9.56 5.32 -18.48
N GLY A 284 -8.91 6.48 -18.46
CA GLY A 284 -9.03 7.56 -19.44
C GLY A 284 -10.31 8.38 -19.35
N ALA A 285 -11.23 8.04 -18.45
CA ALA A 285 -12.47 8.76 -18.23
C ALA A 285 -13.02 8.51 -16.82
N ILE A 286 -13.86 9.42 -16.34
CA ILE A 286 -14.63 9.27 -15.10
C ILE A 286 -15.96 8.56 -15.37
N ASN A 287 -16.57 7.93 -14.38
CA ASN A 287 -17.90 7.34 -14.49
C ASN A 287 -18.92 8.10 -13.61
N PRO A 288 -19.82 8.92 -14.22
CA PRO A 288 -20.82 9.69 -13.48
C PRO A 288 -21.85 8.81 -12.75
N ASP A 289 -21.99 7.53 -13.12
CA ASP A 289 -22.92 6.61 -12.46
C ASP A 289 -22.40 6.14 -11.08
N LYS A 290 -21.16 6.52 -10.71
CA LYS A 290 -20.47 6.04 -9.50
C LYS A 290 -20.33 7.10 -8.41
N TYR A 291 -20.78 8.33 -8.65
CA TYR A 291 -20.66 9.41 -7.68
C TYR A 291 -21.83 10.39 -7.74
N GLN A 292 -21.97 11.19 -6.68
CA GLN A 292 -22.93 12.27 -6.59
C GLN A 292 -22.23 13.60 -6.34
N GLY A 293 -22.86 14.68 -6.81
CA GLY A 293 -22.32 16.04 -6.70
C GLY A 293 -21.12 16.28 -7.63
N ASP A 294 -20.37 17.32 -7.31
CA ASP A 294 -19.21 17.74 -8.09
C ASP A 294 -17.91 17.11 -7.59
N ILE A 295 -16.99 16.85 -8.51
CA ILE A 295 -15.64 16.40 -8.17
C ILE A 295 -14.79 17.61 -7.82
N THR A 296 -14.29 17.66 -6.58
CA THR A 296 -13.32 18.68 -6.16
C THR A 296 -11.91 18.13 -6.22
N TYR A 297 -11.01 18.85 -6.89
CA TYR A 297 -9.62 18.44 -7.08
C TYR A 297 -8.68 19.14 -6.11
N THR A 298 -7.72 18.37 -5.59
CA THR A 298 -6.60 18.84 -4.78
C THR A 298 -5.31 18.49 -5.51
N ALA A 299 -4.40 19.46 -5.65
CA ALA A 299 -3.10 19.24 -6.30
C ALA A 299 -2.25 18.29 -5.46
N VAL A 300 -1.55 17.36 -6.13
CA VAL A 300 -0.59 16.50 -5.45
C VAL A 300 0.64 17.30 -5.03
N ASP A 301 1.30 16.88 -3.95
CA ASP A 301 2.54 17.50 -3.54
C ASP A 301 3.67 17.15 -4.52
N SER A 302 4.14 18.15 -5.28
CA SER A 302 5.18 17.97 -6.29
C SER A 302 6.55 17.61 -5.72
N THR A 303 6.76 17.73 -4.40
CA THR A 303 8.02 17.38 -3.73
C THR A 303 8.12 15.90 -3.36
N LYS A 304 7.06 15.12 -3.62
CA LYS A 304 6.96 13.69 -3.27
C LYS A 304 7.08 12.77 -4.48
N ASP A 305 7.87 13.17 -5.48
CA ASP A 305 8.36 12.32 -6.57
C ASP A 305 7.31 11.41 -7.26
N GLY A 306 6.07 11.89 -7.39
CA GLY A 306 4.99 11.15 -8.04
C GLY A 306 4.08 10.35 -7.11
N ASP A 307 4.20 10.53 -5.79
CA ASP A 307 3.22 10.04 -4.82
C ASP A 307 1.84 10.66 -5.03
N TRP A 308 0.79 9.85 -4.87
CA TRP A 308 -0.59 10.30 -4.76
C TRP A 308 -0.86 10.89 -3.36
N SER A 309 -0.16 11.98 -3.05
CA SER A 309 -0.22 12.65 -1.76
C SER A 309 -0.80 14.05 -1.88
N ILE A 310 -1.75 14.39 -1.00
CA ILE A 310 -2.46 15.67 -0.99
C ILE A 310 -2.53 16.25 0.43
N PRO A 311 -2.55 17.57 0.60
CA PRO A 311 -2.69 18.19 1.92
C PRO A 311 -4.07 17.91 2.52
N ILE A 312 -4.10 17.41 3.76
CA ILE A 312 -5.34 17.30 4.55
C ILE A 312 -5.46 18.48 5.52
N GLU A 313 -6.63 19.11 5.53
CA GLU A 313 -6.89 20.30 6.34
C GLU A 313 -7.30 19.96 7.78
N ASP A 314 -8.21 18.99 7.93
CA ASP A 314 -8.66 18.53 9.24
C ASP A 314 -9.45 17.22 9.15
N MET A 315 -9.60 16.57 10.31
CA MET A 315 -10.59 15.52 10.52
C MET A 315 -11.53 15.90 11.67
N ALA A 316 -12.75 15.36 11.66
CA ALA A 316 -13.75 15.64 12.68
C ALA A 316 -14.60 14.41 13.01
N TYR A 317 -15.18 14.39 14.21
CA TYR A 317 -16.27 13.48 14.60
C TYR A 317 -17.56 14.28 14.75
N GLY A 318 -18.54 14.02 13.88
CA GLY A 318 -19.71 14.89 13.72
C GLY A 318 -19.29 16.33 13.44
N ARG A 319 -19.56 17.25 14.37
CA ARG A 319 -19.17 18.68 14.26
C ARG A 319 -17.89 19.04 15.03
N ARG A 320 -17.25 18.08 15.69
CA ARG A 320 -16.09 18.31 16.56
C ARG A 320 -14.80 18.12 15.78
N LYS A 321 -14.15 19.22 15.43
CA LYS A 321 -12.84 19.26 14.75
C LYS A 321 -11.73 18.70 15.65
N ALA A 322 -10.86 17.88 15.10
CA ALA A 322 -9.74 17.27 15.81
C ALA A 322 -8.49 18.17 15.81
N GLY A 323 -8.35 19.07 14.83
CA GLY A 323 -7.15 19.89 14.68
C GLY A 323 -5.92 19.05 14.31
N ASN A 324 -6.12 18.07 13.42
CA ASN A 324 -5.12 17.05 13.09
C ASN A 324 -4.67 17.05 11.61
N GLY A 325 -5.03 18.09 10.84
CA GLY A 325 -4.45 18.32 9.52
C GLY A 325 -3.10 19.06 9.56
N GLY A 326 -2.81 19.77 8.48
CA GLY A 326 -1.55 20.48 8.26
C GLY A 326 -0.38 19.55 7.89
N VAL A 327 -0.70 18.35 7.41
CA VAL A 327 0.22 17.33 6.94
C VAL A 327 -0.29 16.75 5.63
N LEU A 328 0.51 15.91 4.97
CA LEU A 328 0.05 15.20 3.78
C LEU A 328 -0.78 13.97 4.14
N ALA A 329 -1.63 13.58 3.20
CA ALA A 329 -2.35 12.33 3.17
C ALA A 329 -2.06 11.61 1.86
N TYR A 330 -1.52 10.40 1.96
CA TYR A 330 -1.27 9.47 0.87
C TYR A 330 -2.54 8.70 0.58
N ILE A 331 -2.98 8.68 -0.68
CA ILE A 331 -4.23 8.06 -1.10
C ILE A 331 -3.92 6.72 -1.76
N ASP A 332 -4.25 5.63 -1.07
CA ASP A 332 -3.69 4.32 -1.37
C ASP A 332 -4.75 3.23 -1.47
N THR A 333 -5.04 2.77 -2.69
CA THR A 333 -5.96 1.65 -2.96
C THR A 333 -5.35 0.28 -2.63
N GLY A 334 -4.05 0.21 -2.34
CA GLY A 334 -3.40 -1.02 -1.87
C GLY A 334 -3.60 -1.27 -0.38
N THR A 335 -3.94 -0.25 0.41
CA THR A 335 -4.02 -0.35 1.86
C THR A 335 -5.47 -0.41 2.34
N SER A 336 -5.81 -1.32 3.26
CA SER A 336 -7.20 -1.49 3.73
C SER A 336 -7.65 -0.43 4.75
N PHE A 337 -6.74 0.02 5.62
CA PHE A 337 -7.07 0.86 6.80
C PHE A 337 -6.53 2.28 6.68
N VAL A 338 -6.87 3.13 7.66
CA VAL A 338 -6.26 4.45 7.81
C VAL A 338 -5.12 4.38 8.82
N PHE A 339 -3.98 4.94 8.44
CA PHE A 339 -2.79 5.04 9.28
C PHE A 339 -2.33 6.48 9.38
N GLY A 340 -1.73 6.86 10.51
CA GLY A 340 -1.15 8.20 10.66
C GLY A 340 -0.38 8.38 11.97
N PRO A 341 0.19 9.57 12.19
CA PRO A 341 0.99 9.86 13.37
C PRO A 341 0.20 9.65 14.66
N ALA A 342 0.81 8.98 15.65
CA ALA A 342 0.13 8.58 16.87
C ALA A 342 -0.48 9.78 17.62
N ASP A 343 0.17 10.94 17.62
CA ASP A 343 -0.37 12.17 18.24
C ASP A 343 -1.61 12.69 17.50
N LYS A 344 -1.63 12.61 16.16
CA LYS A 344 -2.73 13.06 15.31
C LYS A 344 -3.94 12.11 15.40
N VAL A 345 -3.68 10.80 15.46
CA VAL A 345 -4.71 9.78 15.70
C VAL A 345 -5.30 9.93 17.10
N LYS A 346 -4.47 10.21 18.11
CA LYS A 346 -4.94 10.50 19.47
C LYS A 346 -5.82 11.75 19.52
N LYS A 347 -5.48 12.81 18.78
CA LYS A 347 -6.33 14.02 18.66
C LYS A 347 -7.70 13.72 18.05
N LEU A 348 -7.74 12.88 17.00
CA LEU A 348 -9.00 12.45 16.41
C LEU A 348 -9.86 11.69 17.42
N HIS A 349 -9.28 10.71 18.11
CA HIS A 349 -10.05 9.90 19.06
C HIS A 349 -10.46 10.69 20.30
N ALA A 350 -9.73 11.75 20.70
CA ALA A 350 -10.13 12.64 21.79
C ALA A 350 -11.46 13.38 21.52
N VAL A 351 -11.86 13.53 20.25
CA VAL A 351 -13.17 14.11 19.89
C VAL A 351 -14.29 13.08 19.72
N ILE A 352 -14.00 11.78 19.86
CA ILE A 352 -14.97 10.68 19.83
C ILE A 352 -15.36 10.32 21.28
N PRO A 353 -16.62 10.59 21.71
CA PRO A 353 -17.07 10.22 23.06
C PRO A 353 -16.93 8.71 23.31
N GLY A 354 -16.44 8.34 24.49
CA GLY A 354 -16.28 6.93 24.87
C GLY A 354 -15.12 6.20 24.17
N SER A 355 -14.32 6.88 23.35
CA SER A 355 -13.08 6.29 22.85
C SER A 355 -12.05 6.13 23.98
N SER A 356 -11.25 5.07 23.90
CA SER A 356 -10.15 4.84 24.84
C SER A 356 -9.04 4.05 24.19
N SER A 357 -7.81 4.20 24.68
CA SER A 357 -6.65 3.45 24.20
C SER A 357 -5.73 3.11 25.36
N GLY A 358 -5.14 1.91 25.33
CA GLY A 358 -4.12 1.47 26.29
C GLY A 358 -2.69 1.70 25.82
N ASP A 359 -2.46 1.74 24.50
CA ASP A 359 -1.15 1.83 23.85
C ASP A 359 -0.91 3.18 23.15
N GLY A 360 -1.95 4.01 23.00
CA GLY A 360 -1.92 5.26 22.26
C GLY A 360 -1.96 5.10 20.73
N MET A 361 -2.05 3.88 20.21
CA MET A 361 -2.01 3.55 18.78
C MET A 361 -3.32 2.91 18.31
N THR A 362 -3.88 2.00 19.10
CA THR A 362 -5.14 1.31 18.84
C THR A 362 -6.22 1.84 19.77
N PHE A 363 -7.39 2.16 19.24
CA PHE A 363 -8.47 2.76 20.02
C PHE A 363 -9.70 1.86 20.05
N ILE A 364 -10.20 1.59 21.25
CA ILE A 364 -11.54 1.04 21.47
C ILE A 364 -12.53 2.19 21.33
N VAL A 365 -13.63 1.95 20.60
CA VAL A 365 -14.68 2.95 20.33
C VAL A 365 -16.06 2.35 20.62
N PRO A 366 -17.08 3.17 20.91
CA PRO A 366 -18.43 2.65 21.11
C PRO A 366 -18.97 2.05 19.80
N CYS A 367 -19.34 0.76 19.87
CA CYS A 367 -19.88 0.01 18.72
C CYS A 367 -21.17 0.58 18.13
N ASP A 368 -21.90 1.37 18.92
CA ASP A 368 -23.19 2.00 18.59
C ASP A 368 -23.03 3.46 18.14
N SER A 369 -21.79 3.93 17.95
CA SER A 369 -21.53 5.26 17.37
C SER A 369 -22.19 5.36 15.99
N SER A 370 -23.00 6.40 15.80
CA SER A 370 -23.77 6.63 14.56
C SER A 370 -23.31 7.84 13.77
N ASP A 371 -22.46 8.70 14.35
CA ASP A 371 -21.91 9.87 13.68
C ASP A 371 -20.78 9.50 12.72
N ASP A 372 -20.78 10.16 11.55
CA ASP A 372 -19.69 10.08 10.59
C ASP A 372 -18.40 10.70 11.16
N LEU A 373 -17.28 10.12 10.78
CA LEU A 373 -16.03 10.88 10.73
C LEU A 373 -16.02 11.73 9.47
N THR A 374 -15.32 12.86 9.48
CA THR A 374 -15.21 13.75 8.30
C THR A 374 -13.76 14.05 8.03
N PHE A 375 -13.35 13.99 6.76
CA PHE A 375 -12.03 14.35 6.26
C PHE A 375 -12.17 15.59 5.39
N THR A 376 -11.33 16.60 5.60
CA THR A 376 -11.44 17.88 4.89
C THR A 376 -10.27 18.05 3.93
N PHE A 377 -10.58 18.23 2.64
CA PHE A 377 -9.62 18.50 1.58
C PHE A 377 -10.11 19.68 0.75
N SER A 378 -9.25 20.68 0.53
CA SER A 378 -9.56 21.87 -0.27
C SER A 378 -10.91 22.52 0.11
N GLY A 379 -11.16 22.65 1.41
CA GLY A 379 -12.41 23.20 1.96
C GLY A 379 -13.66 22.31 1.84
N VAL A 380 -13.55 21.09 1.29
CA VAL A 380 -14.68 20.16 1.12
C VAL A 380 -14.59 19.03 2.14
N ASN A 381 -15.74 18.73 2.76
CA ASN A 381 -15.92 17.70 3.78
C ASN A 381 -16.37 16.38 3.15
N TYR A 382 -15.59 15.32 3.33
CA TYR A 382 -15.91 13.95 2.91
C TYR A 382 -16.21 13.11 4.13
N LYS A 383 -17.39 12.50 4.16
CA LYS A 383 -17.86 11.69 5.28
C LYS A 383 -17.32 10.27 5.18
N LEU A 384 -16.93 9.73 6.32
CA LEU A 384 -16.53 8.35 6.55
C LEU A 384 -17.58 7.71 7.46
N SER A 385 -18.33 6.76 6.90
CA SER A 385 -19.43 6.07 7.58
C SER A 385 -18.95 5.25 8.79
N PRO A 386 -19.72 5.20 9.90
CA PRO A 386 -19.51 4.25 11.00
C PRO A 386 -19.34 2.79 10.56
N LYS A 387 -19.95 2.41 9.44
CA LYS A 387 -19.79 1.05 8.87
C LYS A 387 -18.35 0.73 8.48
N ASP A 388 -17.52 1.74 8.23
CA ASP A 388 -16.16 1.57 7.74
C ASP A 388 -15.11 1.90 8.80
N TRP A 389 -15.32 2.93 9.63
CA TRP A 389 -14.34 3.31 10.64
C TRP A 389 -14.46 2.52 11.95
N ILE A 390 -15.57 1.83 12.19
CA ILE A 390 -15.77 0.96 13.37
C ILE A 390 -15.59 -0.50 12.94
N SER A 391 -14.70 -1.22 13.62
CA SER A 391 -14.51 -2.65 13.39
C SER A 391 -15.76 -3.43 13.81
N PRO A 392 -15.96 -4.64 13.26
CA PRO A 392 -16.84 -5.61 13.88
C PRO A 392 -16.47 -5.85 15.35
N LYS A 393 -17.46 -6.30 16.15
CA LYS A 393 -17.23 -6.72 17.53
C LYS A 393 -16.21 -7.86 17.60
N ASP A 394 -15.28 -7.74 18.54
CA ASP A 394 -14.39 -8.81 18.98
C ASP A 394 -15.13 -9.82 19.88
N ASN A 395 -14.41 -10.84 20.36
CA ASN A 395 -14.98 -11.87 21.24
C ASN A 395 -15.43 -11.33 22.61
N ASN A 396 -14.97 -10.14 23.01
CA ASN A 396 -15.39 -9.45 24.23
C ASN A 396 -16.54 -8.45 23.98
N GLY A 397 -17.08 -8.41 22.75
CA GLY A 397 -18.13 -7.49 22.35
C GLY A 397 -17.68 -6.04 22.16
N LYS A 398 -16.36 -5.78 22.10
CA LYS A 398 -15.78 -4.46 21.90
C LYS A 398 -15.53 -4.19 20.42
N CYS A 399 -15.57 -2.92 20.03
CA CYS A 399 -15.20 -2.47 18.70
C CYS A 399 -13.95 -1.61 18.78
N THR A 400 -13.09 -1.72 17.78
CA THR A 400 -11.91 -0.87 17.62
C THR A 400 -12.11 0.06 16.43
N SER A 401 -11.40 1.19 16.45
CA SER A 401 -11.30 2.06 15.29
C SER A 401 -10.44 1.41 14.21
N ASN A 402 -10.86 1.53 12.95
CA ASN A 402 -10.06 1.18 11.77
C ASN A 402 -9.09 2.32 11.36
N ILE A 403 -8.77 3.20 12.31
CA ILE A 403 -7.81 4.30 12.19
C ILE A 403 -6.72 4.09 13.24
N TYR A 404 -5.50 3.80 12.79
CA TYR A 404 -4.40 3.35 13.63
C TYR A 404 -3.29 4.39 13.73
N GLY A 405 -2.79 4.60 14.95
CA GLY A 405 -1.66 5.47 15.26
C GLY A 405 -0.31 4.84 14.93
N HIS A 406 -0.15 4.39 13.68
CA HIS A 406 1.08 3.81 13.15
C HIS A 406 1.50 4.60 11.90
N GLU A 407 2.74 5.07 11.86
CA GLU A 407 3.26 5.85 10.73
C GLU A 407 3.86 4.92 9.68
N VAL A 408 3.04 4.55 8.69
CA VAL A 408 3.53 3.86 7.48
C VAL A 408 4.36 4.81 6.63
N VAL A 409 3.94 6.09 6.60
CA VAL A 409 4.70 7.21 6.06
C VAL A 409 4.93 8.19 7.20
N GLU A 410 6.19 8.48 7.50
CA GLU A 410 6.57 9.36 8.61
C GLU A 410 5.92 10.76 8.43
N GLY A 411 5.27 11.25 9.49
CA GLY A 411 4.65 12.55 9.55
C GLY A 411 3.39 12.72 8.68
N ALA A 412 2.89 11.67 8.03
CA ALA A 412 1.78 11.75 7.09
C ALA A 412 0.69 10.71 7.37
N TRP A 413 -0.51 11.01 6.88
CA TRP A 413 -1.61 10.05 6.84
C TRP A 413 -1.45 9.12 5.64
N LEU A 414 -1.89 7.88 5.77
CA LEU A 414 -2.13 6.94 4.68
C LEU A 414 -3.61 6.55 4.72
N LEU A 415 -4.35 6.93 3.68
CA LEU A 415 -5.80 6.75 3.59
C LEU A 415 -6.11 5.60 2.63
N GLY A 416 -6.43 4.46 3.22
CA GLY A 416 -6.80 3.24 2.52
C GLY A 416 -8.29 3.09 2.19
N ASP A 417 -8.69 1.86 1.91
CA ASP A 417 -10.05 1.43 1.55
C ASP A 417 -11.11 1.89 2.55
N THR A 418 -10.77 1.93 3.85
CA THR A 418 -11.64 2.48 4.90
C THR A 418 -12.17 3.87 4.50
N PHE A 419 -11.32 4.77 3.99
CA PHE A 419 -11.75 6.06 3.44
C PHE A 419 -12.32 5.91 2.03
N LEU A 420 -11.62 5.19 1.13
CA LEU A 420 -11.92 5.14 -0.30
C LEU A 420 -13.27 4.49 -0.66
N LYS A 421 -13.85 3.65 0.21
CA LYS A 421 -15.23 3.13 0.05
C LYS A 421 -16.32 4.20 0.16
N ASN A 422 -15.99 5.38 0.67
CA ASN A 422 -16.94 6.48 0.91
C ASN A 422 -16.93 7.55 -0.18
N VAL A 423 -15.92 7.53 -1.04
CA VAL A 423 -15.71 8.54 -2.08
C VAL A 423 -15.50 7.88 -3.44
N TYR A 424 -15.85 8.61 -4.50
CA TYR A 424 -15.31 8.32 -5.82
C TYR A 424 -14.01 9.09 -5.99
N THR A 425 -12.94 8.38 -6.33
CA THR A 425 -11.60 8.96 -6.40
C THR A 425 -11.14 9.02 -7.85
N VAL A 426 -10.70 10.19 -8.29
CA VAL A 426 -10.08 10.41 -9.61
C VAL A 426 -8.61 10.71 -9.41
N PHE A 427 -7.75 9.89 -10.00
CA PHE A 427 -6.33 10.12 -10.08
C PHE A 427 -6.02 10.71 -11.46
N ASP A 428 -5.57 11.97 -11.50
CA ASP A 428 -5.32 12.71 -12.74
C ASP A 428 -3.82 12.96 -12.87
N ARG A 429 -3.15 12.06 -13.62
CA ARG A 429 -1.70 12.13 -13.83
C ARG A 429 -1.31 13.32 -14.69
N ASP A 430 -2.13 13.64 -15.70
CA ASP A 430 -1.83 14.73 -16.64
C ASP A 430 -1.72 16.08 -15.92
N GLN A 431 -2.51 16.27 -14.86
CA GLN A 431 -2.52 17.52 -14.09
C GLN A 431 -1.91 17.40 -12.69
N GLY A 432 -1.44 16.22 -12.27
CA GLY A 432 -0.89 16.00 -10.93
C GLY A 432 -1.88 16.38 -9.84
N ARG A 433 -3.07 15.74 -9.82
CA ARG A 433 -4.12 16.06 -8.84
C ARG A 433 -5.01 14.86 -8.54
N ILE A 434 -5.63 14.88 -7.37
CA ILE A 434 -6.62 13.89 -6.94
C ILE A 434 -7.97 14.58 -6.79
N GLY A 435 -9.01 14.00 -7.39
CA GLY A 435 -10.38 14.46 -7.29
C GLY A 435 -11.21 13.54 -6.40
N PHE A 436 -12.07 14.13 -5.57
CA PHE A 436 -13.05 13.37 -4.80
C PHE A 436 -14.47 13.88 -5.04
N ALA A 437 -15.42 12.96 -5.00
CA ALA A 437 -16.85 13.21 -4.87
C ALA A 437 -17.47 12.17 -3.93
N ALA A 438 -18.69 12.38 -3.44
CA ALA A 438 -19.38 11.37 -2.64
C ALA A 438 -19.66 10.13 -3.51
N ALA A 439 -19.36 8.93 -2.99
CA ALA A 439 -19.67 7.69 -3.70
C ALA A 439 -21.20 7.53 -3.86
N ALA A 440 -21.63 6.97 -5.00
CA ALA A 440 -23.05 6.69 -5.23
C ALA A 440 -23.58 5.67 -4.20
N SER A 441 -24.78 5.92 -3.68
CA SER A 441 -25.45 4.97 -2.78
C SER A 441 -26.03 3.77 -3.57
N PRO A 442 -25.96 2.53 -3.05
CA PRO A 442 -26.51 1.35 -3.72
C PRO A 442 -28.00 1.47 -4.09
N SER A 443 -28.77 2.27 -3.35
CA SER A 443 -30.21 2.48 -3.57
C SER A 443 -30.55 3.37 -4.78
N GLU A 444 -29.58 4.06 -5.37
CA GLU A 444 -29.83 4.97 -6.51
C GLU A 444 -29.53 4.35 -7.87
N ILE A 445 -28.94 3.15 -7.90
CA ILE A 445 -28.71 2.40 -9.14
C ILE A 445 -29.98 1.59 -9.47
N SER A 446 -31.08 2.27 -9.75
CA SER A 446 -32.19 1.68 -10.50
C SER A 446 -32.08 2.06 -11.98
N PRO A 447 -32.22 1.12 -12.92
CA PRO A 447 -32.27 1.44 -14.34
C PRO A 447 -33.58 2.19 -14.57
N THR A 448 -33.53 3.52 -14.61
CA THR A 448 -34.69 4.32 -14.97
C THR A 448 -34.89 4.16 -16.48
N VAL A 449 -35.67 3.15 -16.85
CA VAL A 449 -36.31 3.07 -18.16
C VAL A 449 -37.30 4.23 -18.22
N SER A 450 -36.89 5.36 -18.78
CA SER A 450 -37.81 6.44 -19.12
C SER A 450 -38.59 6.03 -20.37
N PRO A 451 -39.94 6.02 -20.35
CA PRO A 451 -40.71 5.90 -21.57
C PRO A 451 -40.59 7.19 -22.38
N ALA A 452 -40.42 7.04 -23.68
CA ALA A 452 -40.53 8.12 -24.64
C ALA A 452 -41.98 8.65 -24.70
N SER A 453 -42.14 9.96 -24.57
CA SER A 453 -43.31 10.74 -25.05
C SER A 453 -42.85 12.20 -25.16
N SER A 454 -42.52 12.66 -26.35
CA SER A 454 -43.40 13.38 -27.30
C SER A 454 -43.34 14.89 -27.09
N GLU A 455 -42.94 15.56 -28.18
CA GLU A 455 -42.85 17.00 -28.39
C GLU A 455 -44.14 17.75 -28.01
N ASP A 456 -44.00 18.92 -27.39
CA ASP A 456 -44.78 20.10 -27.77
C ASP A 456 -44.04 21.40 -27.42
N SER A 457 -44.27 22.41 -28.24
CA SER A 457 -43.56 23.67 -28.41
C SER A 457 -44.19 24.81 -27.59
N GLY A 458 -43.40 25.79 -27.12
CA GLY A 458 -43.99 27.04 -26.63
C GLY A 458 -43.09 28.05 -25.93
N ALA A 459 -42.58 29.02 -26.71
CA ALA A 459 -42.41 30.46 -26.39
C ALA A 459 -41.44 30.98 -25.28
N LYS A 460 -40.24 31.36 -25.74
CA LYS A 460 -39.55 32.68 -25.69
C LYS A 460 -40.02 33.82 -24.73
N ALA A 461 -39.09 34.35 -23.93
CA ALA A 461 -38.80 35.79 -23.67
C ALA A 461 -37.49 35.93 -22.82
N THR A 462 -36.31 36.28 -23.35
CA THR A 462 -35.63 37.59 -23.56
C THR A 462 -35.37 38.55 -22.38
N ALA A 463 -34.07 38.91 -22.27
CA ALA A 463 -33.40 40.11 -21.72
C ALA A 463 -33.29 40.24 -20.18
N GLY A 464 -32.18 40.66 -19.57
CA GLY A 464 -30.92 41.28 -20.00
C GLY A 464 -30.11 41.71 -18.74
N PRO A 465 -28.88 42.23 -18.86
CA PRO A 465 -27.79 42.00 -17.90
C PRO A 465 -27.49 43.15 -16.92
N SER A 466 -26.74 42.87 -15.85
CA SER A 466 -26.06 43.89 -15.04
C SER A 466 -24.56 43.60 -14.87
N THR A 467 -23.79 44.56 -15.36
CA THR A 467 -22.35 44.79 -15.23
C THR A 467 -21.91 45.09 -13.79
N GLY A 468 -20.65 44.74 -13.47
CA GLY A 468 -19.94 45.23 -12.28
C GLY A 468 -18.46 44.88 -12.33
N THR A 469 -17.66 45.75 -12.93
CA THR A 469 -16.19 45.72 -12.97
C THR A 469 -15.63 46.38 -11.70
N ALA A 470 -14.58 45.82 -11.10
CA ALA A 470 -13.53 46.60 -10.44
C ALA A 470 -12.22 45.79 -10.30
N THR A 471 -11.15 46.41 -10.79
CA THR A 471 -9.76 45.99 -10.84
C THR A 471 -9.00 46.51 -9.62
N THR A 472 -8.00 45.77 -9.09
CA THR A 472 -6.77 46.38 -8.53
C THR A 472 -5.58 45.41 -8.54
N LEU A 473 -4.40 46.03 -8.70
CA LEU A 473 -3.10 45.48 -9.07
C LEU A 473 -2.31 44.75 -7.97
N ALA A 474 -1.42 43.89 -8.49
CA ALA A 474 -0.18 43.27 -8.01
C ALA A 474 0.70 43.97 -6.95
N THR A 475 1.44 43.14 -6.19
CA THR A 475 2.89 43.32 -5.95
C THR A 475 3.61 41.98 -5.68
N MET A 476 4.76 41.78 -6.35
CA MET A 476 5.77 40.75 -6.09
C MET A 476 6.70 41.15 -4.92
N ALA A 477 7.23 40.16 -4.19
CA ALA A 477 8.48 40.27 -3.44
C ALA A 477 9.17 38.91 -3.26
N THR A 478 10.48 38.88 -3.50
CA THR A 478 11.48 37.83 -3.23
C THR A 478 12.80 38.55 -2.85
N PRO A 479 13.86 37.88 -2.37
CA PRO A 479 13.96 36.97 -1.22
C PRO A 479 15.09 37.42 -0.26
N SER A 480 15.22 36.81 0.92
CA SER A 480 16.42 36.93 1.76
C SER A 480 16.78 35.58 2.37
N GLY A 481 18.01 35.12 2.14
CA GLY A 481 18.56 33.88 2.68
C GLY A 481 19.28 34.06 4.01
N SER A 482 19.37 32.97 4.76
CA SER A 482 20.45 32.72 5.73
C SER A 482 20.70 31.22 5.87
N SER A 483 21.98 30.88 5.91
CA SER A 483 22.61 29.56 5.92
C SER A 483 22.76 28.91 7.30
N GLN A 484 23.05 27.61 7.28
CA GLN A 484 23.50 26.66 8.35
C GLN A 484 22.36 25.86 8.99
N SER A 485 22.43 24.54 9.18
CA SER A 485 23.54 23.56 9.15
C SER A 485 23.00 22.18 8.71
N LYS A 486 23.83 21.42 7.99
CA LYS A 486 23.53 20.07 7.49
C LYS A 486 23.38 19.06 8.64
N GLU A 487 22.17 18.54 8.81
CA GLU A 487 21.92 17.17 9.28
C GLU A 487 21.24 16.40 8.15
N LEU A 488 21.69 15.17 7.92
CA LEU A 488 21.31 14.30 6.80
C LEU A 488 19.91 13.70 7.06
N PRO A 489 18.94 13.78 6.13
CA PRO A 489 17.59 13.28 6.37
C PRO A 489 17.48 11.76 6.16
N LEU A 490 16.75 11.12 7.08
CA LEU A 490 16.28 9.73 7.05
C LEU A 490 15.21 9.56 5.94
N GLY A 491 15.16 8.37 5.30
CA GLY A 491 14.39 8.08 4.07
C GLY A 491 12.88 7.91 4.29
N LEU A 492 12.08 8.59 3.46
CA LEU A 492 10.76 9.13 3.81
C LEU A 492 9.81 9.27 2.60
N SER A 493 9.70 8.24 1.77
CA SER A 493 8.82 8.23 0.60
C SER A 493 7.90 7.01 0.68
N GLY A 494 6.58 7.16 0.69
CA GLY A 494 5.58 6.09 0.83
C GLY A 494 5.54 5.03 -0.28
N HIS A 495 6.68 4.78 -0.92
CA HIS A 495 6.91 3.83 -1.98
C HIS A 495 7.36 2.48 -1.45
N GLU A 496 7.30 1.48 -2.32
CA GLU A 496 7.95 0.18 -2.11
C GLU A 496 9.48 0.35 -1.98
N THR A 497 10.11 -0.40 -1.06
CA THR A 497 11.57 -0.34 -0.88
C THR A 497 12.27 -1.36 -1.78
N VAL A 498 13.29 -0.90 -2.51
CA VAL A 498 14.12 -1.74 -3.39
C VAL A 498 15.45 -2.07 -2.73
N ALA A 499 15.74 -3.36 -2.58
CA ALA A 499 17.07 -3.82 -2.19
C ALA A 499 17.91 -4.08 -3.45
N ILE A 500 18.93 -3.23 -3.71
CA ILE A 500 19.89 -3.48 -4.80
C ILE A 500 20.98 -4.42 -4.27
N GLY A 501 20.94 -5.69 -4.68
CA GLY A 501 22.04 -6.63 -4.47
C GLY A 501 23.18 -6.32 -5.43
N ALA A 502 24.31 -5.82 -4.93
CA ALA A 502 25.53 -5.70 -5.72
C ALA A 502 26.21 -7.07 -5.85
N THR A 503 26.07 -7.71 -7.01
CA THR A 503 26.94 -8.83 -7.42
C THR A 503 27.62 -8.46 -8.73
N GLY A 504 28.95 -8.32 -8.69
CA GLY A 504 29.74 -7.97 -9.86
C GLY A 504 31.18 -7.61 -9.51
N SER A 505 31.98 -8.63 -9.18
CA SER A 505 33.44 -8.55 -9.14
C SER A 505 33.99 -8.29 -10.55
N GLY A 506 34.62 -7.15 -10.76
CA GLY A 506 35.34 -6.80 -11.98
C GLY A 506 36.55 -5.95 -11.65
N THR A 507 37.73 -6.56 -11.71
CA THR A 507 39.06 -5.96 -11.58
C THR A 507 39.26 -4.78 -12.54
N ALA A 508 39.69 -3.62 -12.03
CA ALA A 508 40.21 -2.52 -12.84
C ALA A 508 41.46 -1.92 -12.20
N THR A 509 42.57 -2.11 -12.91
CA THR A 509 43.92 -1.60 -12.68
C THR A 509 43.95 -0.09 -12.97
N ALA A 510 44.49 0.71 -12.04
CA ALA A 510 44.62 2.15 -12.21
C ALA A 510 45.94 2.53 -12.89
N THR A 511 45.88 3.38 -13.92
CA THR A 511 47.01 4.20 -14.39
C THR A 511 46.46 5.54 -14.92
N PRO A 512 46.95 6.71 -14.47
CA PRO A 512 46.36 8.01 -14.81
C PRO A 512 47.19 8.75 -15.85
N THR A 513 46.59 9.37 -16.88
CA THR A 513 47.27 10.42 -17.66
C THR A 513 46.33 11.40 -18.40
N GLN A 514 46.53 12.67 -18.08
CA GLN A 514 46.42 13.93 -18.87
C GLN A 514 45.06 14.48 -19.35
N SER A 515 44.71 15.61 -18.73
CA SER A 515 43.85 16.68 -19.24
C SER A 515 44.66 17.71 -20.04
N SER A 516 44.11 18.13 -21.18
CA SER A 516 44.67 19.10 -22.13
C SER A 516 44.44 20.58 -21.74
N THR A 517 45.54 21.32 -21.70
CA THR A 517 45.78 22.74 -22.07
C THR A 517 44.63 23.76 -22.08
N SER A 518 44.81 24.77 -21.24
CA SER A 518 44.16 26.09 -21.22
C SER A 518 44.85 27.13 -22.14
N ALA A 519 44.07 28.12 -22.62
CA ALA A 519 44.57 29.34 -23.28
C ALA A 519 44.58 30.54 -22.31
N ALA A 520 45.51 31.46 -22.58
CA ALA A 520 46.11 32.49 -21.72
C ALA A 520 45.21 33.66 -21.27
N THR A 521 45.59 34.38 -20.20
CA THR A 521 46.27 35.70 -20.25
C THR A 521 46.68 36.16 -18.82
N ALA A 522 47.75 36.96 -18.76
CA ALA A 522 48.65 37.35 -17.67
C ALA A 522 48.07 38.13 -16.46
N LEU A 523 48.79 38.10 -15.32
CA LEU A 523 49.48 39.26 -14.70
C LEU A 523 50.10 38.92 -13.31
N VAL A 524 51.43 39.13 -13.20
CA VAL A 524 52.16 39.83 -12.11
C VAL A 524 52.49 39.10 -10.77
N ARG A 525 53.82 38.89 -10.60
CA ARG A 525 54.73 39.02 -9.41
C ARG A 525 54.35 38.26 -8.11
N SER A 526 55.26 37.67 -7.32
CA SER A 526 56.73 37.79 -7.17
C SER A 526 57.26 36.71 -6.20
N SER A 527 58.54 36.35 -6.38
CA SER A 527 59.59 35.95 -5.41
C SER A 527 59.37 34.73 -4.50
N GLN A 528 60.07 33.59 -4.74
CA GLN A 528 61.47 33.25 -4.31
C GLN A 528 61.51 32.75 -2.84
N TYR A 529 62.25 31.74 -2.36
CA TYR A 529 63.49 31.00 -2.70
C TYR A 529 63.34 29.54 -2.16
N ALA A 530 63.79 28.43 -2.75
CA ALA A 530 65.17 27.87 -2.86
C ALA A 530 65.98 27.94 -1.54
N GLN A 531 66.79 27.01 -1.05
CA GLN A 531 67.40 25.75 -1.50
C GLN A 531 68.22 25.22 -0.30
N MET A 532 68.54 23.91 -0.31
CA MET A 532 69.81 23.31 0.18
C MET A 532 70.17 23.40 1.69
N ALA A 533 70.97 22.54 2.31
CA ALA A 533 71.59 21.25 1.98
C ALA A 533 72.09 20.63 3.31
N ALA A 534 72.51 19.37 3.21
CA ALA A 534 73.00 18.45 4.23
C ALA A 534 74.19 18.89 5.10
N ALA A 535 74.34 18.23 6.26
CA ALA A 535 75.59 17.67 6.86
C ALA A 535 75.37 17.53 8.39
N MET A 536 75.28 16.32 8.96
CA MET A 536 76.35 15.41 9.42
C MET A 536 76.69 15.52 10.92
N PHE A 537 76.96 14.34 11.51
CA PHE A 537 77.63 14.03 12.80
C PHE A 537 76.83 13.99 14.12
N SER A 538 76.38 12.77 14.44
CA SER A 538 76.78 11.90 15.58
C SER A 538 76.65 12.34 17.05
N VAL A 539 76.38 11.31 17.88
CA VAL A 539 76.78 11.10 19.31
C VAL A 539 75.63 11.16 20.36
N THR A 540 75.05 9.97 20.57
CA THR A 540 74.74 9.25 21.85
C THR A 540 73.90 9.84 23.01
N VAL A 541 72.94 8.98 23.42
CA VAL A 541 72.72 8.40 24.79
C VAL A 541 71.54 8.89 25.66
N LEU A 542 70.73 7.88 26.04
CA LEU A 542 69.83 7.70 27.22
C LEU A 542 68.56 8.59 27.31
N ALA A 543 67.40 8.12 27.79
CA ALA A 543 67.10 6.98 28.66
C ALA A 543 65.65 6.45 28.50
N LEU A 544 65.48 5.19 28.90
CA LEU A 544 64.23 4.46 29.16
C LEU A 544 63.58 4.87 30.51
N ALA A 545 62.33 4.40 30.68
CA ALA A 545 61.42 4.40 31.85
C ALA A 545 60.58 5.69 31.99
N VAL A 546 59.24 5.65 32.01
CA VAL A 546 58.28 4.69 32.58
C VAL A 546 57.13 4.40 31.62
#